data_AF-A0A1A8PHL4-F1
#
_entry.id   AF-A0A1A8PHL4-F1
#
_cell.length_a   1.000
_cell.length_b   1.000
_cell.length_c   1.000
_cell.angle_alpha   90.00
_cell.angle_beta   90.00
_cell.angle_gamma   90.00
#
_symmetry.space_group_name_H-M   'P 1'
#
loop_
_entity.id
_entity.type
_entity.pdbx_description
1 polymer ?
#
loop_
_entity_poly.entity_id
_entity_poly.type
_entity_poly.pdbx_seq_one_letter_code
_entity_poly.pdbx_strand_id
1 'polypeptide(L)' 'ENCVGFDHTIKPVSEKELQTPTDKRIFVLASAFRAGYTVDQLYELTKIDRWFLHKMKNIADHERLLETYNQD' A
#
# COMPACT_ATOMS: atom_id res chain seq x y z
N GLU A 1 -10.11 10.13 17.84
CA GLU A 1 -8.91 9.50 17.26
C GLU A 1 -8.91 9.76 15.77
N ASN A 2 -7.85 10.36 15.22
CA ASN A 2 -7.73 10.52 13.77
C ASN A 2 -7.26 9.19 13.19
N CYS A 3 -8.16 8.43 12.57
CA CYS A 3 -7.80 7.23 11.84
C CYS A 3 -7.21 7.66 10.48
N VAL A 4 -5.90 7.47 10.30
CA VAL A 4 -5.16 7.99 9.13
C VAL A 4 -5.31 7.11 7.88
N GLY A 5 -6.05 6.00 7.95
CA GLY A 5 -6.42 5.19 6.78
C GLY A 5 -5.26 4.46 6.07
N PHE A 6 -5.44 4.11 4.79
CA PHE A 6 -4.45 3.46 3.94
C PHE A 6 -3.62 4.51 3.17
N ASP A 7 -2.77 5.24 3.89
CA ASP A 7 -2.05 6.41 3.37
C ASP A 7 -0.55 6.10 3.16
N HIS A 8 -0.06 6.29 1.93
CA HIS A 8 1.35 6.06 1.53
C HIS A 8 2.31 7.18 1.97
N THR A 9 1.82 8.33 2.42
CA THR A 9 2.67 9.46 2.82
C THR A 9 3.26 9.28 4.22
N ILE A 10 2.71 8.38 5.03
CA ILE A 10 3.07 8.20 6.44
C ILE A 10 4.38 7.44 6.61
N LYS A 11 4.65 6.46 5.75
CA LYS A 11 5.84 5.60 5.84
C LYS A 11 6.45 5.35 4.47
N PRO A 12 7.78 5.40 4.32
CA PRO A 12 8.43 4.96 3.10
C PRO A 12 8.35 3.44 2.95
N VAL A 13 8.64 2.95 1.74
CA VAL A 13 8.75 1.51 1.47
C VAL A 13 9.86 0.89 2.33
N SER A 14 9.57 -0.26 2.92
CA SER A 14 10.51 -1.02 3.75
C SER A 14 10.19 -2.51 3.66
N GLU A 15 11.03 -3.29 2.98
CA GLU A 15 10.82 -4.74 2.85
C GLU A 15 10.82 -5.46 4.20
N LYS A 16 11.64 -4.97 5.15
CA LYS A 16 11.67 -5.47 6.53
C LYS A 16 10.30 -5.33 7.22
N GLU A 17 9.64 -4.18 7.05
CA GLU A 17 8.31 -3.94 7.63
C GLU A 17 7.19 -4.64 6.85
N LEU A 18 7.38 -4.94 5.55
CA LEU A 18 6.46 -5.78 4.80
C LEU A 18 6.51 -7.24 5.29
N GLN A 19 7.70 -7.76 5.58
CA GLN A 19 7.91 -9.11 6.09
C GLN A 19 7.50 -9.28 7.56
N THR A 20 7.62 -8.21 8.36
CA THR A 20 7.31 -8.24 9.79
C THR A 20 5.88 -7.72 10.03
N PRO A 21 4.94 -8.52 10.55
CA PRO A 21 3.58 -8.05 10.83
C PRO A 21 3.59 -7.05 12.00
N THR A 22 3.47 -5.75 11.67
CA THR A 22 3.32 -4.64 12.63
C THR A 22 2.04 -3.86 12.35
N ASP A 23 1.63 -3.02 13.30
CA ASP A 23 0.55 -2.04 13.15
C ASP A 23 0.82 -1.01 12.04
N LYS A 24 2.10 -0.72 11.76
CA LYS A 24 2.54 0.23 10.73
C LYS A 24 2.63 -0.37 9.33
N ARG A 25 2.57 -1.69 9.20
CA ARG A 25 2.71 -2.42 7.93
C ARG A 25 1.72 -1.94 6.86
N ILE A 26 0.54 -1.49 7.27
CA ILE A 26 -0.51 -1.02 6.38
C ILE A 26 -0.08 0.23 5.58
N PHE A 27 0.69 1.14 6.19
CA PHE A 27 1.21 2.34 5.52
C PHE A 27 2.36 2.00 4.57
N VAL A 28 3.21 1.06 4.96
CA VAL A 28 4.31 0.57 4.12
C VAL A 28 3.75 -0.15 2.87
N LEU A 29 2.65 -0.90 3.02
CA LEU A 29 1.92 -1.52 1.91
C LEU A 29 1.39 -0.48 0.91
N ALA A 30 0.75 0.60 1.39
CA ALA A 30 0.27 1.69 0.54
C ALA A 30 1.43 2.28 -0.28
N SER A 31 2.55 2.57 0.38
CA SER A 31 3.76 3.09 -0.28
C SER A 31 4.36 2.11 -1.27
N ALA A 32 4.34 0.81 -0.98
CA ALA A 32 4.86 -0.19 -1.90
C ALA A 32 4.02 -0.29 -3.18
N PHE A 33 2.69 -0.24 -3.07
CA PHE A 33 1.82 -0.16 -4.26
C PHE A 33 2.11 1.11 -5.06
N ARG A 34 2.26 2.26 -4.41
CA ARG A 34 2.59 3.53 -5.10
C ARG A 34 3.97 3.49 -5.77
N ALA A 35 4.92 2.77 -5.18
CA ALA A 35 6.24 2.50 -5.75
C ALA A 35 6.24 1.47 -6.90
N GLY A 36 5.08 0.89 -7.23
CA GLY A 36 4.92 -0.02 -8.37
C GLY A 36 5.18 -1.49 -8.05
N TYR A 37 5.19 -1.89 -6.78
CA TYR A 37 5.29 -3.30 -6.42
C TYR A 37 4.06 -4.07 -6.93
N THR A 38 4.31 -5.26 -7.46
CA THR A 38 3.26 -6.16 -7.92
C THR A 38 2.61 -6.91 -6.75
N VAL A 39 1.38 -7.40 -6.96
CA VAL A 39 0.68 -8.22 -5.97
C VAL A 39 1.48 -9.48 -5.63
N ASP A 40 2.14 -10.10 -6.60
CA ASP A 40 2.95 -11.30 -6.35
C ASP A 40 4.18 -10.99 -5.49
N GLN A 41 4.89 -9.89 -5.76
CA GLN A 41 6.01 -9.47 -4.90
C GLN A 41 5.54 -9.21 -3.46
N LEU A 42 4.40 -8.54 -3.27
CA LEU A 42 3.86 -8.27 -1.94
C LEU A 42 3.31 -9.52 -1.26
N TYR A 43 2.77 -10.48 -2.02
CA TYR A 43 2.42 -11.79 -1.49
C TYR A 43 3.66 -12.52 -0.97
N GLU A 44 4.76 -12.51 -1.71
CA GLU A 44 6.00 -13.16 -1.28
C GLU A 44 6.57 -12.55 -0.01
N LEU A 45 6.50 -11.23 0.11
CA LEU A 45 6.99 -10.51 1.29
C LEU A 45 6.07 -10.65 2.51
N THR A 46 4.75 -10.54 2.33
CA THR A 46 3.81 -10.36 3.46
C THR A 46 2.99 -11.60 3.79
N LYS A 47 2.87 -12.53 2.84
CA LYS A 47 1.95 -13.69 2.84
C LYS A 47 0.48 -13.33 3.07
N ILE A 48 0.11 -12.06 2.87
CA ILE A 48 -1.29 -11.62 2.81
C ILE A 48 -1.90 -12.21 1.55
N ASP A 49 -3.09 -12.79 1.66
CA ASP A 49 -3.75 -13.39 0.51
C ASP A 49 -3.91 -12.39 -0.65
N ARG A 50 -3.66 -12.89 -1.87
CA ARG A 50 -3.65 -12.07 -3.08
C ARG A 50 -4.97 -11.34 -3.30
N TRP A 51 -6.10 -11.93 -2.89
CA TRP A 51 -7.40 -11.28 -2.99
C TRP A 51 -7.42 -9.95 -2.23
N PHE A 52 -6.92 -9.92 -0.99
CA PHE A 52 -6.83 -8.67 -0.22
C PHE A 52 -5.83 -7.68 -0.83
N LEU A 53 -4.68 -8.17 -1.29
CA LEU A 53 -3.69 -7.33 -1.95
C LEU A 53 -4.25 -6.68 -3.23
N HIS A 54 -5.06 -7.41 -4.02
CA HIS A 54 -5.76 -6.83 -5.16
C HIS A 54 -6.76 -5.74 -4.72
N LYS A 55 -7.50 -5.93 -3.62
CA LYS A 55 -8.40 -4.88 -3.12
C LYS A 55 -7.64 -3.63 -2.66
N MET A 56 -6.51 -3.79 -1.97
CA MET A 56 -5.66 -2.67 -1.57
C MET A 56 -5.04 -1.96 -2.78
N LYS A 57 -4.57 -2.72 -3.78
CA LYS A 57 -4.07 -2.17 -5.04
C LYS A 57 -5.13 -1.32 -5.73
N ASN A 58 -6.38 -1.79 -5.78
CA ASN A 58 -7.47 -1.03 -6.40
C ASN A 58 -7.67 0.34 -5.72
N ILE A 59 -7.52 0.40 -4.39
CA ILE A 59 -7.59 1.66 -3.63
C ILE A 59 -6.43 2.59 -4.02
N ALA A 60 -5.19 2.10 -3.97
CA ALA A 60 -4.00 2.89 -4.32
C ALA A 60 -4.01 3.38 -5.78
N ASP A 61 -4.47 2.54 -6.71
CA ASP A 61 -4.60 2.91 -8.13
C ASP A 61 -5.65 4.02 -8.30
N HIS A 62 -6.78 3.94 -7.60
CA HIS A 62 -7.83 4.97 -7.67
C HIS A 62 -7.38 6.28 -7.04
N GLU A 63 -6.70 6.25 -5.90
CA GLU A 63 -6.11 7.44 -5.29
C GLU A 63 -5.19 8.16 -6.28
N ARG A 64 -4.26 7.43 -6.91
CA ARG A 64 -3.37 7.98 -7.93
C ARG A 64 -4.13 8.56 -9.12
N LEU A 65 -5.20 7.91 -9.56
CA LEU A 65 -6.07 8.43 -10.62
C LEU A 65 -6.70 9.77 -10.19
N LEU A 66 -7.26 9.86 -8.98
CA LEU A 66 -7.87 11.08 -8.46
C LEU A 66 -6.86 12.23 -8.31
N GLU A 67 -5.61 11.93 -7.93
CA GLU A 67 -4.54 12.93 -7.89
C GLU A 67 -4.28 13.58 -9.26
N THR A 68 -4.41 12.83 -10.35
CA THR A 68 -4.23 13.39 -11.70
C THR A 68 -5.33 14.37 -12.10
N TYR A 69 -6.54 14.22 -11.57
CA TYR A 69 -7.65 15.14 -11.85
C TYR A 69 -7.54 16.49 -11.14
N ASN A 70 -6.81 16.55 -10.01
CA ASN A 70 -6.64 17.79 -9.24
C ASN A 70 -5.42 18.63 -9.68
N GLN A 71 -4.77 18.25 -10.78
CA GLN A 71 -3.61 18.97 -11.34
C GLN A 71 -3.95 19.88 -12.54
N ASP A 72 -5.23 19.96 -12.91
CA ASP A 72 -5.79 20.93 -13.87
C ASP A 72 -6.51 22.08 -13.13
#